data_AF-A0A7D5MLL0-F1
#
_entry.id   AF-A0A7D5MLL0-F1
#
_cell.length_a   1.000
_cell.length_b   1.000
_cell.length_c   1.000
_cell.angle_alpha   90.00
_cell.angle_beta   90.00
_cell.angle_gamma   90.00
#
_symmetry.space_group_name_H-M   'P 1'
#
loop_
_entity.id
_entity.type
_entity.pdbx_description
1 polymer ?
#
loop_
_entity_poly.entity_id
_entity_poly.type
_entity_poly.pdbx_seq_one_letter_code
_entity_poly.pdbx_strand_id
1 'polypeptide(L)'
;MRLFRIFPLVISAMFVFALSSCKEDDPIPEYEAKARLLAGEKGASKSWKLVSATVTYDGDTEPFEFDACFLDNIYKFTNNATQDYEATEGLSKCNSEDDAVIESGNWSFTADGGMLIVLANDYTGSDAVLFSYFTVPATVTELTDNSMKLKIELDFDGEVETYNLVFASN
;
A
#
# COMPACT_ATOMS: atom_id res chain seq x y z
N MET A 1 76.35 24.87 -10.60
CA MET A 1 76.37 23.61 -11.39
C MET A 1 75.60 22.55 -10.62
N ARG A 2 74.41 22.16 -11.12
CA ARG A 2 73.63 20.91 -10.85
C ARG A 2 73.28 20.56 -9.39
N LEU A 3 72.13 20.02 -9.00
CA LEU A 3 70.77 19.79 -9.50
C LEU A 3 70.04 19.24 -8.24
N PHE A 4 68.80 19.64 -8.00
CA PHE A 4 67.68 18.81 -7.53
C PHE A 4 67.91 17.67 -6.50
N ARG A 5 67.22 17.71 -5.34
CA ARG A 5 65.94 16.99 -5.11
C ARG A 5 65.48 17.10 -3.65
N ILE A 6 64.19 17.43 -3.53
CA ILE A 6 63.35 17.43 -2.33
C ILE A 6 63.02 15.96 -1.98
N PHE A 7 63.13 15.56 -0.70
CA PHE A 7 62.39 14.42 -0.16
C PHE A 7 62.27 14.53 1.37
N PRO A 8 61.13 15.00 1.90
CA PRO A 8 60.79 14.87 3.32
C PRO A 8 60.10 13.50 3.55
N LEU A 9 59.80 13.18 4.82
CA LEU A 9 58.74 12.26 5.27
C LEU A 9 59.14 10.82 5.67
N VAL A 10 59.24 10.57 6.99
CA VAL A 10 58.84 9.31 7.65
C VAL A 10 58.27 9.70 9.04
N ILE A 11 57.00 10.11 9.08
CA ILE A 11 55.83 9.31 9.50
C ILE A 11 55.81 9.09 11.02
N SER A 12 55.21 10.09 11.69
CA SER A 12 54.64 9.98 13.03
C SER A 12 53.45 9.02 12.98
N ALA A 13 53.53 7.93 13.72
CA ALA A 13 52.47 6.93 13.86
C ALA A 13 51.31 7.53 14.68
N MET A 14 50.40 8.22 13.99
CA MET A 14 49.12 8.63 14.54
C MET A 14 48.20 7.41 14.48
N PHE A 15 48.06 6.76 15.63
CA PHE A 15 47.12 5.67 15.85
C PHE A 15 45.70 6.24 15.81
N VAL A 16 45.12 6.35 14.61
CA VAL A 16 43.71 6.66 14.42
C VAL A 16 42.94 5.38 14.70
N PHE A 17 42.57 5.17 15.96
CA PHE A 17 41.49 4.26 16.32
C PHE A 17 40.22 4.81 15.67
N ALA A 18 39.90 4.30 14.48
CA ALA A 18 38.59 4.44 13.88
C ALA A 18 37.60 3.69 14.78
N LEU A 19 36.93 4.42 15.67
CA LEU A 19 35.73 3.96 16.32
C LEU A 19 34.67 3.84 15.22
N SER A 20 34.55 2.67 14.59
CA SER A 20 33.38 2.32 13.80
C SER A 20 32.22 2.16 14.77
N SER A 21 31.52 3.26 15.05
CA SER A 21 30.20 3.23 15.65
C SER A 21 29.24 2.71 14.59
N CYS A 22 29.19 1.37 14.46
CA CYS A 22 28.04 0.72 13.86
C CYS A 22 26.87 1.01 14.79
N LYS A 23 26.05 2.00 14.43
CA LYS A 23 24.69 2.03 14.94
C LYS A 23 24.01 0.79 14.39
N GLU A 24 23.62 -0.10 15.29
CA GLU A 24 22.66 -1.15 14.95
C GLU A 24 21.41 -0.41 14.46
N ASP A 25 21.07 -0.55 13.17
CA ASP A 25 19.84 0.02 12.64
C ASP A 25 18.68 -0.65 13.36
N ASP A 26 17.88 0.14 14.08
CA ASP A 26 16.66 -0.33 14.71
C ASP A 26 15.79 -1.04 13.66
N PRO A 27 15.13 -2.15 14.01
CA PRO A 27 14.27 -2.86 13.07
C PRO A 27 13.19 -1.92 12.54
N ILE A 28 13.00 -1.93 11.22
CA ILE A 28 11.97 -1.13 10.56
C ILE A 28 10.61 -1.52 11.16
N PRO A 29 9.80 -0.56 11.61
CA PRO A 29 8.46 -0.87 12.11
C PRO A 29 7.61 -1.58 11.07
N GLU A 30 6.79 -2.55 11.49
CA GLU A 30 5.97 -3.37 10.59
C GLU A 30 5.06 -2.54 9.68
N TYR A 31 4.44 -1.48 10.21
CA TYR A 31 3.61 -0.58 9.41
C TYR A 31 4.40 0.09 8.27
N GLU A 32 5.68 0.38 8.48
CA GLU A 32 6.55 1.00 7.46
C GLU A 32 6.97 -0.03 6.41
N ALA A 33 7.29 -1.26 6.82
CA ALA A 33 7.56 -2.35 5.90
C ALA A 33 6.33 -2.65 5.01
N LYS A 34 5.12 -2.69 5.58
CA LYS A 34 3.86 -2.88 4.85
C LYS A 34 3.55 -1.69 3.93
N ALA A 35 3.78 -0.45 4.37
CA ALA A 35 3.65 0.74 3.55
C ALA A 35 4.50 0.67 2.27
N ARG A 36 5.75 0.20 2.39
CA ARG A 36 6.64 0.02 1.22
C ARG A 36 6.13 -1.04 0.25
N LEU A 37 5.53 -2.13 0.76
CA LEU A 37 4.92 -3.14 -0.10
C LEU A 37 3.67 -2.61 -0.81
N LEU A 38 2.80 -1.89 -0.09
CA LEU A 38 1.53 -1.37 -0.61
C LEU A 38 1.70 -0.26 -1.64
N ALA A 39 2.61 0.70 -1.37
CA ALA A 39 2.69 1.97 -2.09
C ALA A 39 4.10 2.29 -2.62
N GLY A 40 5.09 1.43 -2.39
CA GLY A 40 6.48 1.65 -2.76
C GLY A 40 7.27 2.48 -1.75
N GLU A 41 8.51 2.81 -2.10
CA GLU A 41 9.38 3.67 -1.29
C GLU A 41 8.77 5.06 -1.06
N LYS A 42 9.29 5.81 -0.08
CA LYS A 42 8.80 7.16 0.21
C LYS A 42 8.83 8.05 -1.04
N GLY A 43 7.68 8.65 -1.37
CA GLY A 43 7.44 9.47 -2.56
C GLY A 43 7.02 8.68 -3.81
N ALA A 44 7.02 7.34 -3.75
CA ALA A 44 6.54 6.48 -4.82
C ALA A 44 5.03 6.18 -4.69
N SER A 45 4.51 5.48 -5.69
CA SER A 45 3.15 4.92 -5.69
C SER A 45 3.16 3.54 -6.30
N LYS A 46 2.24 2.68 -5.85
CA LYS A 46 1.90 1.42 -6.52
C LYS A 46 0.40 1.37 -6.76
N SER A 47 0.02 0.61 -7.78
CA SER A 47 -1.37 0.44 -8.20
C SER A 47 -1.76 -1.03 -8.17
N TRP A 48 -3.03 -1.27 -7.87
CA TRP A 48 -3.60 -2.60 -7.69
C TRP A 48 -4.89 -2.72 -8.49
N LYS A 49 -5.21 -3.92 -8.97
CA LYS A 49 -6.52 -4.27 -9.52
C LYS A 49 -7.15 -5.37 -8.69
N LEU A 50 -8.44 -5.24 -8.42
CA LEU A 50 -9.22 -6.33 -7.84
C LEU A 50 -9.32 -7.45 -8.89
N VAL A 51 -8.99 -8.68 -8.50
CA VAL A 51 -9.03 -9.84 -9.40
C VAL A 51 -10.14 -10.81 -9.06
N SER A 52 -10.53 -10.89 -7.78
CA SER A 52 -11.59 -11.76 -7.31
C SER A 52 -12.03 -11.37 -5.90
N ALA A 53 -13.26 -11.70 -5.55
CA ALA A 53 -13.72 -11.68 -4.17
C ALA A 53 -14.60 -12.88 -3.86
N THR A 54 -14.70 -13.18 -2.56
CA THR A 54 -15.68 -14.12 -2.02
C THR A 54 -16.34 -13.50 -0.81
N VAL A 55 -17.61 -13.81 -0.59
CA VAL A 55 -18.33 -13.46 0.63
C VAL A 55 -18.60 -14.74 1.43
N THR A 56 -18.46 -14.67 2.74
CA THR A 56 -18.87 -15.73 3.66
C THR A 56 -19.97 -15.22 4.56
N TYR A 57 -21.10 -15.92 4.57
CA TYR A 57 -22.27 -15.63 5.37
C TYR A 57 -22.91 -16.94 5.83
N ASP A 58 -23.35 -17.01 7.08
CA ASP A 58 -23.90 -18.22 7.72
C ASP A 58 -23.01 -19.49 7.56
N GLY A 59 -21.70 -19.30 7.49
CA GLY A 59 -20.72 -20.38 7.34
C GLY A 59 -20.52 -20.90 5.90
N ASP A 60 -21.31 -20.42 4.95
CA ASP A 60 -21.17 -20.71 3.52
C ASP A 60 -20.33 -19.62 2.83
N THR A 61 -19.42 -20.04 1.95
CA THR A 61 -18.56 -19.14 1.17
C THR A 61 -18.93 -19.23 -0.30
N GLU A 62 -19.26 -18.08 -0.91
CA GLU A 62 -19.63 -17.97 -2.31
C GLU A 62 -18.77 -16.91 -3.04
N PRO A 63 -18.59 -17.02 -4.37
CA PRO A 63 -18.01 -15.95 -5.16
C PRO A 63 -18.81 -14.65 -5.02
N PHE A 64 -18.11 -13.53 -4.85
CA PHE A 64 -18.72 -12.20 -4.89
C PHE A 64 -18.36 -11.57 -6.24
N GLU A 65 -19.32 -11.60 -7.17
CA GLU A 65 -19.12 -11.21 -8.56
C GLU A 65 -19.20 -9.70 -8.72
N PHE A 66 -18.26 -9.16 -9.50
CA PHE A 66 -18.23 -7.75 -9.90
C PHE A 66 -18.42 -7.63 -11.40
N ASP A 67 -19.01 -6.52 -11.83
CA ASP A 67 -19.07 -6.20 -13.25
C ASP A 67 -17.66 -6.04 -13.82
N ALA A 68 -17.50 -6.40 -15.10
CA ALA A 68 -16.20 -6.37 -15.76
C ALA A 68 -15.55 -4.97 -15.76
N CYS A 69 -16.37 -3.91 -15.76
CA CYS A 69 -15.91 -2.53 -15.64
C CYS A 69 -15.29 -2.25 -14.27
N PHE A 70 -15.89 -2.76 -13.19
CA PHE A 70 -15.40 -2.61 -11.82
C PHE A 70 -14.04 -3.29 -11.65
N LEU A 71 -13.89 -4.50 -12.21
CA LEU A 71 -12.62 -5.21 -12.22
C LEU A 71 -11.54 -4.53 -13.06
N ASP A 72 -11.91 -3.54 -13.89
CA ASP A 72 -10.96 -2.71 -14.64
C ASP A 72 -10.43 -1.53 -13.83
N ASN A 73 -11.03 -1.22 -12.67
CA ASN A 73 -10.62 -0.11 -11.81
C ASN A 73 -9.19 -0.28 -11.28
N ILE A 74 -8.53 0.86 -11.10
CA ILE A 74 -7.15 0.95 -10.64
C ILE A 74 -7.13 1.63 -9.28
N TYR A 75 -6.64 0.91 -8.27
CA TYR A 75 -6.51 1.38 -6.89
C TYR A 75 -5.07 1.79 -6.63
N LYS A 76 -4.79 3.09 -6.55
CA LYS A 76 -3.45 3.65 -6.39
C LYS A 76 -3.22 4.12 -4.96
N PHE A 77 -2.12 3.68 -4.39
CA PHE A 77 -1.64 4.10 -3.08
C PHE A 77 -0.30 4.81 -3.24
N THR A 78 -0.19 6.01 -2.68
CA THR A 78 1.02 6.83 -2.75
C THR A 78 1.66 6.95 -1.37
N ASN A 79 2.95 6.63 -1.25
CA ASN A 79 3.72 6.73 -0.01
C ASN A 79 4.30 8.14 0.17
N ASN A 80 3.43 9.15 0.14
CA ASN A 80 3.81 10.55 0.36
C ASN A 80 3.49 10.98 1.80
N ALA A 81 3.63 12.28 2.10
CA ALA A 81 3.43 12.81 3.45
C ALA A 81 1.98 12.67 3.96
N THR A 82 1.02 12.63 3.05
CA THR A 82 -0.41 12.52 3.32
C THR A 82 -0.95 11.11 3.14
N GLN A 83 -0.15 10.19 2.61
CA GLN A 83 -0.55 8.82 2.29
C GLN A 83 -1.78 8.81 1.39
N ASP A 84 -1.66 9.42 0.21
CA ASP A 84 -2.80 9.60 -0.69
C ASP A 84 -3.26 8.27 -1.30
N TYR A 85 -4.57 8.13 -1.42
CA TYR A 85 -5.30 7.04 -2.05
C TYR A 85 -6.20 7.59 -3.17
N GLU A 86 -6.27 6.88 -4.29
CA GLU A 86 -7.17 7.19 -5.41
C GLU A 86 -7.61 5.89 -6.08
N ALA A 87 -8.89 5.77 -6.41
CA ALA A 87 -9.40 4.79 -7.37
C ALA A 87 -9.88 5.51 -8.63
N THR A 88 -9.44 4.99 -9.77
CA THR A 88 -9.87 5.45 -11.08
C THR A 88 -10.53 4.33 -11.86
N GLU A 89 -11.52 4.67 -12.68
CA GLU A 89 -12.02 3.71 -13.66
C GLU A 89 -10.94 3.35 -14.66
N GLY A 90 -10.97 2.10 -15.11
CA GLY A 90 -10.09 1.62 -16.17
C GLY A 90 -10.49 2.14 -17.55
N LEU A 91 -10.10 1.39 -18.59
CA LEU A 91 -10.53 1.66 -19.96
C LEU A 91 -12.03 1.38 -20.15
N SER A 92 -12.56 0.43 -19.38
CA SER A 92 -13.96 0.01 -19.41
C SER A 92 -14.71 0.66 -18.25
N LYS A 93 -15.26 1.86 -18.47
CA LYS A 93 -16.09 2.54 -17.47
C LYS A 93 -17.39 1.79 -17.19
N CYS A 94 -17.86 1.82 -15.95
CA CYS A 94 -19.18 1.29 -15.58
C CYS A 94 -20.30 2.23 -16.02
N ASN A 95 -20.03 3.53 -16.02
CA ASN A 95 -20.92 4.55 -16.55
C ASN A 95 -20.11 5.58 -17.34
N SER A 96 -20.53 5.88 -18.57
CA SER A 96 -19.79 6.79 -19.45
C SER A 96 -19.69 8.22 -18.91
N GLU A 97 -20.64 8.62 -18.07
CA GLU A 97 -20.72 9.97 -17.50
C GLU A 97 -19.92 10.10 -16.20
N ASP A 98 -19.41 9.01 -15.63
CA ASP A 98 -18.65 9.06 -14.38
C ASP A 98 -17.30 9.75 -14.60
N ASP A 99 -16.85 10.48 -13.59
CA ASP A 99 -15.51 11.06 -13.58
C ASP A 99 -14.44 9.96 -13.64
N ALA A 100 -13.25 10.31 -14.12
CA ALA A 100 -12.15 9.34 -14.20
C ALA A 100 -11.72 8.85 -12.80
N VAL A 101 -11.77 9.71 -11.79
CA VAL A 101 -11.55 9.36 -10.38
C VAL A 101 -12.92 9.13 -9.73
N ILE A 102 -13.12 7.94 -9.17
CA ILE A 102 -14.41 7.53 -8.58
C ILE A 102 -14.42 7.63 -7.06
N GLU A 103 -13.26 7.44 -6.42
CA GLU A 103 -13.07 7.73 -5.01
C GLU A 103 -11.61 8.11 -4.72
N SER A 104 -11.38 8.95 -3.72
CA SER A 104 -10.05 9.32 -3.26
C SER A 104 -10.03 9.69 -1.77
N GLY A 105 -8.82 9.73 -1.21
CA GLY A 105 -8.62 10.13 0.17
C GLY A 105 -7.24 9.72 0.68
N ASN A 106 -7.20 9.13 1.87
CA ASN A 106 -5.94 8.76 2.53
C ASN A 106 -5.96 7.30 3.01
N TRP A 107 -4.78 6.74 3.22
CA TRP A 107 -4.64 5.39 3.76
C TRP A 107 -3.62 5.34 4.91
N SER A 108 -3.71 4.34 5.77
CA SER A 108 -2.70 4.08 6.80
C SER A 108 -2.74 2.62 7.25
N PHE A 109 -1.66 2.15 7.89
CA PHE A 109 -1.66 0.88 8.61
C PHE A 109 -1.76 1.12 10.12
N THR A 110 -2.34 0.16 10.84
CA THR A 110 -2.14 0.07 12.29
C THR A 110 -0.67 -0.14 12.62
N ALA A 111 -0.26 0.16 13.85
CA ALA A 111 1.14 0.09 14.28
C ALA A 111 1.78 -1.30 14.07
N ASP A 112 0.97 -2.36 14.18
CA ASP A 112 1.38 -3.75 13.93
C ASP A 112 1.32 -4.17 12.46
N GLY A 113 0.86 -3.29 11.55
CA GLY A 113 0.70 -3.58 10.13
C GLY A 113 -0.45 -4.55 9.81
N GLY A 114 -1.28 -4.90 10.80
CA GLY A 114 -2.32 -5.93 10.67
C GLY A 114 -3.59 -5.45 9.96
N MET A 115 -3.89 -4.14 10.02
CA MET A 115 -5.07 -3.55 9.39
C MET A 115 -4.68 -2.40 8.46
N LEU A 116 -5.26 -2.41 7.26
CA LEU A 116 -5.25 -1.29 6.32
C LEU A 116 -6.51 -0.45 6.54
N ILE A 117 -6.33 0.83 6.81
CA ILE A 117 -7.40 1.81 6.95
C ILE A 117 -7.37 2.68 5.70
N VAL A 118 -8.45 2.69 4.92
CA VAL A 118 -8.63 3.59 3.77
C VAL A 118 -9.79 4.52 4.08
N LEU A 119 -9.52 5.83 4.07
CA LEU A 119 -10.49 6.89 4.29
C LEU A 119 -10.82 7.54 2.95
N ALA A 120 -11.72 6.92 2.19
CA ALA A 120 -12.20 7.42 0.90
C ALA A 120 -13.27 8.50 1.10
N ASN A 121 -12.84 9.74 1.39
CA ASN A 121 -13.72 10.84 1.79
C ASN A 121 -14.31 11.64 0.61
N ASP A 122 -13.75 11.48 -0.58
CA ASP A 122 -14.23 12.13 -1.81
C ASP A 122 -14.62 11.03 -2.79
N TYR A 123 -15.88 11.01 -3.22
CA TYR A 123 -16.40 9.99 -4.14
C TYR A 123 -17.57 10.55 -4.95
N THR A 124 -17.70 10.08 -6.19
CA THR A 124 -18.57 10.72 -7.21
C THR A 124 -19.99 10.17 -7.26
N GLY A 125 -20.34 9.29 -6.32
CA GLY A 125 -21.61 8.56 -6.33
C GLY A 125 -21.68 7.44 -7.38
N SER A 126 -20.55 7.12 -8.02
CA SER A 126 -20.41 5.95 -8.90
C SER A 126 -20.71 4.66 -8.14
N ASP A 127 -21.38 3.71 -8.78
CA ASP A 127 -21.56 2.36 -8.24
C ASP A 127 -20.26 1.54 -8.25
N ALA A 128 -19.19 2.07 -8.86
CA ALA A 128 -17.90 1.40 -9.01
C ALA A 128 -16.94 1.62 -7.82
N VAL A 129 -17.39 2.28 -6.75
CA VAL A 129 -16.59 2.56 -5.55
C VAL A 129 -16.40 1.31 -4.67
N LEU A 130 -15.26 1.21 -3.97
CA LEU A 130 -14.95 0.05 -3.13
C LEU A 130 -14.79 0.40 -1.66
N PHE A 131 -13.84 1.27 -1.32
CA PHE A 131 -13.53 1.53 0.08
C PHE A 131 -14.52 2.50 0.73
N SER A 132 -15.13 3.40 -0.06
CA SER A 132 -16.26 4.22 0.41
C SER A 132 -17.55 3.42 0.61
N TYR A 133 -17.68 2.22 0.02
CA TYR A 133 -18.79 1.30 0.31
C TYR A 133 -18.60 0.59 1.66
N PHE A 134 -17.43 -0.02 1.89
CA PHE A 134 -17.19 -0.79 3.12
C PHE A 134 -17.04 0.07 4.36
N THR A 135 -16.39 1.23 4.27
CA THR A 135 -16.19 2.21 5.37
C THR A 135 -15.53 1.69 6.67
N VAL A 136 -15.06 0.44 6.68
CA VAL A 136 -14.38 -0.20 7.83
C VAL A 136 -12.94 -0.59 7.47
N PRO A 137 -12.02 -0.69 8.46
CA PRO A 137 -10.67 -1.18 8.22
C PRO A 137 -10.66 -2.61 7.67
N ALA A 138 -9.71 -2.89 6.78
CA ALA A 138 -9.50 -4.22 6.24
C ALA A 138 -8.34 -4.92 6.96
N THR A 139 -8.54 -6.17 7.37
CA THR A 139 -7.45 -7.03 7.85
C THR A 139 -6.56 -7.41 6.67
N VAL A 140 -5.25 -7.23 6.83
CA VAL A 140 -4.25 -7.62 5.83
C VAL A 140 -3.92 -9.10 6.02
N THR A 141 -4.47 -9.97 5.18
CA THR A 141 -4.20 -11.42 5.25
C THR A 141 -2.98 -11.81 4.43
N GLU A 142 -2.66 -11.05 3.38
CA GLU A 142 -1.44 -11.18 2.59
C GLU A 142 -1.07 -9.82 1.98
N LEU A 143 0.22 -9.49 2.01
CA LEU A 143 0.75 -8.36 1.24
C LEU A 143 2.18 -8.69 0.81
N THR A 144 2.39 -8.73 -0.50
CA THR A 144 3.67 -8.97 -1.18
C THR A 144 3.86 -7.94 -2.29
N ASP A 145 4.89 -8.06 -3.11
CA ASP A 145 5.07 -7.14 -4.24
C ASP A 145 3.99 -7.25 -5.32
N ASN A 146 3.36 -8.42 -5.45
CA ASN A 146 2.44 -8.73 -6.56
C ASN A 146 1.03 -9.12 -6.12
N SER A 147 0.80 -9.29 -4.82
CA SER A 147 -0.47 -9.77 -4.26
C SER A 147 -0.81 -8.99 -3.00
N MET A 148 -2.03 -8.48 -2.94
CA MET A 148 -2.64 -7.89 -1.76
C MET A 148 -3.97 -8.61 -1.50
N LYS A 149 -4.11 -9.21 -0.31
CA LYS A 149 -5.34 -9.87 0.12
C LYS A 149 -5.85 -9.19 1.38
N LEU A 150 -7.12 -8.79 1.31
CA LEU A 150 -7.80 -8.04 2.35
C LEU A 150 -9.01 -8.82 2.81
N LYS A 151 -9.26 -8.82 4.11
CA LYS A 151 -10.48 -9.34 4.72
C LYS A 151 -11.25 -8.20 5.38
N ILE A 152 -12.51 -8.04 5.01
CA ILE A 152 -13.42 -7.05 5.58
C ILE A 152 -14.58 -7.80 6.24
N GLU A 153 -14.93 -7.41 7.47
CA GLU A 153 -16.06 -7.97 8.20
C GLU A 153 -17.11 -6.87 8.39
N LEU A 154 -18.32 -7.12 7.93
CA LEU A 154 -19.48 -6.25 8.14
C LEU A 154 -20.45 -6.93 9.10
N ASP A 155 -20.91 -6.19 10.10
CA ASP A 155 -21.90 -6.66 11.09
C ASP A 155 -23.25 -5.99 10.79
N PHE A 156 -24.23 -6.82 10.41
CA PHE A 156 -25.60 -6.43 10.15
C PHE A 156 -26.48 -6.99 11.28
N ASP A 157 -26.67 -6.19 12.34
CA ASP A 157 -27.51 -6.54 13.49
C ASP A 157 -27.15 -7.89 14.17
N GLY A 158 -25.86 -8.20 14.24
CA GLY A 158 -25.31 -9.43 14.83
C GLY A 158 -25.02 -10.54 13.83
N GLU A 159 -25.36 -10.34 12.56
CA GLU A 159 -24.98 -11.23 11.46
C GLU A 159 -23.73 -10.71 10.77
N VAL A 160 -22.66 -11.52 10.78
CA VAL A 160 -21.36 -11.11 10.21
C VAL A 160 -21.21 -11.65 8.80
N GLU A 161 -21.02 -10.76 7.84
CA GLU A 161 -20.56 -11.07 6.50
C GLU A 161 -19.05 -10.83 6.40
N THR A 162 -18.32 -11.82 5.89
CA THR A 162 -16.87 -11.72 5.67
C THR A 162 -16.53 -11.67 4.20
N TYR A 163 -16.01 -10.53 3.75
CA TYR A 163 -15.55 -10.31 2.39
C TYR A 163 -14.04 -10.56 2.31
N ASN A 164 -13.62 -11.47 1.44
CA ASN A 164 -12.21 -11.69 1.14
C ASN A 164 -11.92 -11.16 -0.26
N LEU A 165 -11.12 -10.10 -0.34
CA LEU A 165 -10.77 -9.40 -1.56
C LEU A 165 -9.33 -9.77 -1.96
N VAL A 166 -9.12 -10.08 -3.23
CA VAL A 166 -7.80 -10.40 -3.78
C VAL A 166 -7.46 -9.39 -4.87
N PHE A 167 -6.29 -8.76 -4.73
CA PHE A 167 -5.78 -7.80 -5.68
C PHE A 167 -4.42 -8.25 -6.23
N ALA A 168 -4.18 -7.94 -7.50
CA ALA A 168 -2.88 -8.07 -8.15
C ALA A 168 -2.27 -6.70 -8.41
N SER A 169 -0.94 -6.62 -8.44
CA SER A 169 -0.25 -5.40 -8.90
C SER A 169 -0.67 -5.08 -10.35
N ASN A 170 -0.93 -3.80 -10.61
CA ASN A 170 -1.25 -3.25 -11.94
C ASN A 170 -0.01 -2.79 -12.68
#